data_AF-A0AAD7JSC7-F1
#
_entry.id   AF-A0AAD7JSC7-F1
#
_cell.length_a   1.000
_cell.length_b   1.000
_cell.length_c   1.000
_cell.angle_alpha   90.00
_cell.angle_beta   90.00
_cell.angle_gamma   90.00
#
_symmetry.space_group_name_H-M   'P 1'
#
loop_
_entity.id
_entity.type
_entity.pdbx_description
1 polymer ?
#
loop_
_entity_poly.entity_id
_entity_poly.type
_entity_poly.pdbx_seq_one_letter_code
_entity_poly.pdbx_strand_id
1 'polypeptide(L)'
;MPPPTIDRAALSRISYLSYLFVFLSVFALVVKPSPYRRMLFLPLLLMSPYLLSFSTGHPTMDYCVASAWFPYLFAASDYILITDVQRELRMVKPPQRTGEPIETAPLSRRIAWGTQLFTSTRGIGWVHEPRHANPPHPSPSTPRGAFVRAQIAEAVAMAVIFETVNFFNTRNPSLYAGGPSLAAYGWFWRYLVVWAWGLPMATAAIFGHCLNAAFSVGTGASDPEDWPPYMGSLSLAWSLRNFWGRTWHQSMRRFLSAHGKFVAQRVLHLEPRSAGSAYTQIYIAFLISGIMHYLPEYMALRHWGGGALVFFLLQAVAITFEDAVQNVGKCLGIAANWRWKAVGSTPA
;
A
#
# COMPACT_ATOMS: atom_id res chain seq x y z
N MET A 1 2.05 12.77 32.52
CA MET A 1 3.31 12.04 32.22
C MET A 1 4.16 12.91 31.32
N PRO A 2 5.48 13.03 31.56
CA PRO A 2 6.38 13.59 30.55
C PRO A 2 6.25 12.78 29.25
N PRO A 3 6.38 13.40 28.07
CA PRO A 3 6.38 12.67 26.81
C PRO A 3 7.51 11.63 26.84
N PRO A 4 7.29 10.42 26.28
CA PRO A 4 8.32 9.40 26.25
C PRO A 4 9.59 9.95 25.60
N THR A 5 10.71 9.89 26.32
CA THR A 5 12.00 10.27 25.77
C THR A 5 12.42 9.23 24.74
N ILE A 6 12.60 9.68 23.49
CA ILE A 6 13.02 8.80 22.40
C ILE A 6 14.39 8.18 22.72
N ASP A 7 14.47 6.85 22.67
CA ASP A 7 15.75 6.14 22.74
C ASP A 7 16.54 6.39 21.44
N ARG A 8 17.51 7.31 21.52
CA ARG A 8 18.36 7.70 20.39
C ARG A 8 19.27 6.57 19.91
N ALA A 9 19.69 5.66 20.80
CA ALA A 9 20.55 4.54 20.43
C ALA A 9 19.74 3.50 19.65
N ALA A 10 18.52 3.18 20.11
CA ALA A 10 17.60 2.33 19.37
C ALA A 10 17.24 2.93 18.02
N LEU A 11 16.92 4.23 17.97
CA LEU A 11 16.61 4.94 16.73
C LEU A 11 17.77 4.87 15.73
N SER A 12 19.02 5.09 16.17
CA SER A 12 20.20 5.00 15.30
C SER A 12 20.38 3.59 14.70
N ARG A 13 20.18 2.54 15.50
CA ARG A 13 20.24 1.14 15.03
C ARG A 13 19.14 0.85 14.02
N ILE A 14 17.91 1.30 14.29
CA ILE A 14 16.78 1.19 13.37
C ILE A 14 17.10 1.89 12.03
N SER A 15 17.66 3.10 12.07
CA SER A 15 18.03 3.82 10.85
C SER A 15 19.09 3.06 10.04
N TYR A 16 20.15 2.57 10.68
CA TYR A 16 21.17 1.76 9.99
C TYR A 16 20.57 0.52 9.33
N LEU A 17 19.74 -0.23 10.06
CA LEU A 17 19.03 -1.39 9.52
C LEU A 17 18.15 -1.02 8.33
N SER A 18 17.45 0.12 8.40
CA SER A 18 16.57 0.59 7.33
C SER A 18 17.35 0.94 6.07
N TYR A 19 18.49 1.62 6.19
CA TYR A 19 19.36 1.93 5.06
C TYR A 19 19.94 0.66 4.42
N LEU A 20 20.41 -0.28 5.24
CA LEU A 20 20.91 -1.57 4.76
C LEU A 20 19.80 -2.38 4.06
N PHE A 21 18.59 -2.38 4.60
CA PHE A 21 17.43 -3.06 4.02
C PHE A 21 17.07 -2.50 2.64
N VAL A 22 17.00 -1.17 2.51
CA VAL A 22 16.74 -0.49 1.23
C VAL A 22 17.87 -0.79 0.25
N PHE A 23 19.13 -0.69 0.68
CA PHE A 23 20.29 -1.00 -0.16
C PHE A 23 20.22 -2.42 -0.71
N LEU A 24 19.97 -3.43 0.14
CA LEU A 24 19.87 -4.83 -0.27
C LEU A 24 18.68 -5.07 -1.20
N SER A 25 17.54 -4.41 -0.94
CA SER A 25 16.35 -4.50 -1.79
C SER A 25 16.61 -3.95 -3.19
N VAL A 26 17.22 -2.77 -3.31
CA VAL A 26 17.60 -2.17 -4.59
C VAL A 26 18.70 -2.99 -5.27
N PHE A 27 19.72 -3.41 -4.52
CA PHE A 27 20.81 -4.25 -5.02
C PHE A 27 20.27 -5.52 -5.67
N ALA A 28 19.28 -6.18 -5.05
CA ALA A 28 18.64 -7.36 -5.61
C ALA A 28 17.93 -7.10 -6.96
N LEU A 29 17.52 -5.87 -7.26
CA LEU A 29 16.96 -5.50 -8.57
C LEU A 29 18.04 -5.23 -9.63
N VAL A 30 19.25 -4.84 -9.21
CA VAL A 30 20.38 -4.44 -10.06
C VAL A 30 21.24 -5.64 -10.52
N VAL A 31 21.38 -6.65 -9.65
CA VAL A 31 22.18 -7.86 -9.94
C VAL A 31 21.59 -8.62 -11.12
N LYS A 32 22.45 -9.12 -12.03
CA LYS A 32 22.03 -9.89 -13.21
C LYS A 32 21.27 -11.17 -12.81
N PRO A 33 20.48 -11.78 -13.71
CA PRO A 33 19.78 -13.01 -13.41
C PRO A 33 20.79 -14.09 -13.02
N SER A 34 20.55 -14.73 -11.88
CA SER A 34 21.42 -15.76 -11.33
C SER A 34 20.59 -16.67 -10.43
N PRO A 35 20.84 -18.00 -10.42
CA PRO A 35 20.17 -18.91 -9.49
C PRO A 35 20.40 -18.52 -8.03
N TYR A 36 21.54 -17.89 -7.72
CA TYR A 36 21.90 -17.44 -6.37
C TYR A 36 21.20 -16.16 -5.93
N ARG A 37 20.51 -15.44 -6.83
CA ARG A 37 19.82 -14.18 -6.51
C ARG A 37 18.81 -14.34 -5.37
N ARG A 38 18.19 -15.53 -5.26
CA ARG A 38 17.25 -15.87 -4.18
C ARG A 38 17.86 -15.79 -2.78
N MET A 39 19.17 -15.99 -2.66
CA MET A 39 19.88 -15.89 -1.37
C MET A 39 19.89 -14.45 -0.82
N LEU A 40 19.71 -13.43 -1.68
CA LEU A 40 19.62 -12.03 -1.25
C LEU A 40 18.38 -11.74 -0.40
N PHE A 41 17.38 -12.62 -0.42
CA PHE A 41 16.21 -12.48 0.46
C PHE A 41 16.50 -12.87 1.91
N LEU A 42 17.43 -13.79 2.16
CA LEU A 42 17.76 -14.27 3.50
C LEU A 42 18.15 -13.16 4.49
N PRO A 43 19.08 -12.23 4.17
CA PRO A 43 19.40 -11.13 5.08
C PRO A 43 18.19 -10.22 5.35
N LEU A 44 17.36 -9.93 4.34
CA LEU A 44 16.14 -9.12 4.51
C LEU A 44 15.15 -9.81 5.48
N LEU A 45 15.00 -11.13 5.35
CA LEU A 45 14.16 -11.93 6.22
C LEU A 45 14.70 -11.96 7.65
N LEU A 46 16.01 -12.15 7.85
CA LEU A 46 16.64 -12.22 9.18
C LEU A 46 16.68 -10.87 9.90
N MET A 47 16.83 -9.76 9.16
CA MET A 47 16.78 -8.41 9.72
C MET A 47 15.39 -8.04 10.24
N SER A 48 14.33 -8.66 9.71
CA SER A 48 12.95 -8.32 10.04
C SER A 48 12.53 -8.66 11.48
N PRO A 49 12.74 -9.88 12.02
CA PRO A 49 12.50 -10.15 13.44
C PRO A 49 13.50 -9.41 14.34
N TYR A 50 14.72 -9.14 13.87
CA TYR A 50 15.69 -8.34 14.61
C TYR A 50 15.20 -6.88 14.78
N LEU A 51 14.60 -6.27 13.75
CA LEU A 51 13.98 -4.96 13.85
C LEU A 51 12.93 -4.91 14.97
N LEU A 52 12.08 -5.93 15.07
CA LEU A 52 11.02 -6.02 16.08
C LEU A 52 11.55 -6.06 17.52
N SER A 53 12.84 -6.41 17.72
CA SER A 53 13.47 -6.40 19.05
C SER A 53 13.82 -5.00 19.56
N PHE A 54 13.81 -3.98 18.69
CA PHE A 54 14.06 -2.59 19.07
C PHE A 54 12.79 -1.84 19.41
N SER A 55 12.89 -0.88 20.32
CA SER A 55 11.85 0.09 20.69
C SER A 55 12.47 1.48 20.73
N THR A 56 11.83 2.47 20.12
CA THR A 56 12.24 3.87 20.30
C THR A 56 11.65 4.48 21.58
N GLY A 57 10.83 3.71 22.32
CA GLY A 57 10.05 4.21 23.46
C GLY A 57 8.81 5.02 23.05
N HIS A 58 8.55 5.18 21.76
CA HIS A 58 7.42 5.96 21.24
C HIS A 58 6.55 5.07 20.34
N PRO A 59 5.42 4.51 20.83
CA PRO A 59 4.62 3.50 20.13
C PRO A 59 4.24 3.87 18.70
N THR A 60 3.84 5.12 18.44
CA THR A 60 3.50 5.58 17.09
C THR A 60 4.70 5.53 16.14
N MET A 61 5.90 5.84 16.63
CA MET A 61 7.11 5.84 15.79
C MET A 61 7.53 4.40 15.47
N ASP A 62 7.51 3.52 16.48
CA ASP A 62 7.71 2.08 16.32
C ASP A 62 6.74 1.49 15.28
N TYR A 63 5.45 1.82 15.40
CA TYR A 63 4.43 1.40 14.44
C TYR A 63 4.73 1.91 13.02
N CYS A 64 5.06 3.19 12.86
CA CYS A 64 5.35 3.79 11.55
C CYS A 64 6.58 3.17 10.88
N VAL A 65 7.67 2.97 11.63
CA VAL A 65 8.90 2.34 11.13
C VAL A 65 8.62 0.93 10.63
N ALA A 66 7.98 0.10 11.46
CA ALA A 66 7.65 -1.26 11.07
C ALA A 66 6.63 -1.29 9.91
N SER A 67 5.66 -0.38 9.89
CA SER A 67 4.66 -0.26 8.82
C SER A 67 5.28 0.19 7.50
N ALA A 68 6.43 0.87 7.52
CA ALA A 68 7.22 1.10 6.32
C ALA A 68 8.00 -0.16 5.91
N TRP A 69 8.57 -0.89 6.88
CA TRP A 69 9.43 -2.05 6.63
C TRP A 69 8.73 -3.26 5.99
N PHE A 70 7.66 -3.76 6.61
CA PHE A 70 7.04 -5.02 6.21
C PHE A 70 6.42 -5.02 4.80
N PRO A 71 5.77 -3.93 4.30
CA PRO A 71 5.39 -3.86 2.89
C PRO A 71 6.57 -4.08 1.94
N TYR A 72 7.74 -3.49 2.24
CA TYR A 72 8.91 -3.68 1.39
C TYR A 72 9.52 -5.08 1.53
N LEU A 73 9.38 -5.76 2.68
CA LEU A 73 9.76 -7.18 2.80
C LEU A 73 8.93 -8.06 1.86
N PHE A 74 7.62 -7.86 1.81
CA PHE A 74 6.76 -8.59 0.87
C PHE A 74 6.95 -8.16 -0.58
N ALA A 75 7.25 -6.88 -0.85
CA ALA A 75 7.66 -6.45 -2.19
C ALA A 75 8.99 -7.13 -2.61
N ALA A 76 9.94 -7.25 -1.68
CA ALA A 76 11.21 -7.92 -1.93
C ALA A 76 11.03 -9.43 -2.16
N SER A 77 10.14 -10.11 -1.43
CA SER A 77 9.84 -11.52 -1.70
C SER A 77 9.21 -11.73 -3.08
N ASP A 78 8.32 -10.83 -3.52
CA ASP A 78 7.82 -10.85 -4.91
C ASP A 78 8.99 -10.71 -5.89
N TYR A 79 9.76 -9.63 -5.76
CA TYR A 79 10.81 -9.29 -6.72
C TYR A 79 12.01 -10.24 -6.74
N ILE A 80 12.29 -10.95 -5.64
CA ILE A 80 13.44 -11.86 -5.53
C ILE A 80 13.03 -13.31 -5.77
N LEU A 81 11.84 -13.73 -5.30
CA LEU A 81 11.46 -15.14 -5.25
C LEU A 81 10.38 -15.52 -6.26
N ILE A 82 9.44 -14.62 -6.58
CA ILE A 82 8.23 -14.95 -7.34
C ILE A 82 8.30 -14.47 -8.79
N THR A 83 8.59 -13.18 -9.00
CA THR A 83 8.60 -12.53 -10.32
C THR A 83 10.01 -12.56 -10.93
N ASP A 84 10.12 -12.91 -12.22
CA ASP A 84 11.34 -12.66 -12.99
C ASP A 84 11.42 -11.17 -13.38
N VAL A 85 11.85 -10.35 -12.43
CA VAL A 85 11.71 -8.88 -12.54
C VAL A 85 12.42 -8.27 -13.73
N GLN A 86 13.55 -8.84 -14.18
CA GLN A 86 14.34 -8.27 -15.27
C GLN A 86 13.76 -8.58 -16.65
N ARG A 87 12.95 -9.64 -16.75
CA ARG A 87 12.26 -10.03 -17.98
C ARG A 87 10.83 -9.55 -18.05
N GLU A 88 10.11 -9.59 -16.92
CA GLU A 88 8.69 -9.27 -16.87
C GLU A 88 8.42 -7.78 -16.69
N LEU A 89 9.29 -7.05 -15.98
CA LEU A 89 9.04 -5.66 -15.62
C LEU A 89 9.84 -4.72 -16.51
N ARG A 90 9.14 -3.84 -17.20
CA ARG A 90 9.74 -2.84 -18.08
C ARG A 90 8.90 -1.57 -18.06
N MET A 91 9.57 -0.45 -18.25
CA MET A 91 8.93 0.84 -18.44
C MET A 91 8.29 0.90 -19.83
N VAL A 92 7.18 1.65 -19.92
CA VAL A 92 6.47 1.91 -21.17
C VAL A 92 7.11 3.09 -21.91
N LYS A 93 7.57 4.11 -21.18
CA LYS A 93 8.28 5.28 -21.73
C LYS A 93 9.80 5.07 -21.72
N PRO A 94 10.57 5.77 -22.60
CA PRO A 94 12.04 5.78 -22.59
C PRO A 94 12.59 6.18 -21.19
N PRO A 95 13.82 5.77 -20.80
CA PRO A 95 14.96 5.44 -21.66
C PRO A 95 15.13 3.96 -22.01
N GLN A 96 14.21 3.07 -21.62
CA GLN A 96 14.23 1.70 -22.12
C GLN A 96 13.87 1.72 -23.61
N ARG A 97 14.88 1.63 -24.49
CA ARG A 97 14.66 1.32 -25.91
C ARG A 97 13.81 0.06 -25.96
N THR A 98 12.72 0.11 -26.69
CA THR A 98 11.78 -0.98 -26.90
C THR A 98 12.52 -2.30 -27.13
N GLY A 99 12.45 -3.22 -26.16
CA GLY A 99 12.88 -4.61 -26.32
C GLY A 99 14.28 -5.01 -25.85
N GLU A 100 15.14 -4.11 -25.34
CA GLU A 100 16.44 -4.52 -24.79
C GLU A 100 16.31 -5.02 -23.33
N PRO A 101 16.75 -6.26 -23.02
CA PRO A 101 16.75 -6.79 -21.66
C PRO A 101 17.59 -5.93 -20.70
N ILE A 102 17.05 -5.56 -19.54
CA ILE A 102 17.78 -4.71 -18.59
C ILE A 102 19.05 -5.38 -18.05
N GLU A 103 19.11 -6.72 -18.06
CA GLU A 103 20.26 -7.53 -17.65
C GLU A 103 21.53 -7.31 -18.48
N THR A 104 21.41 -6.91 -19.75
CA THR A 104 22.55 -6.62 -20.64
C THR A 104 23.02 -5.18 -20.54
N ALA A 105 22.23 -4.30 -19.91
CA ALA A 105 22.55 -2.89 -19.80
C ALA A 105 23.75 -2.62 -18.85
N PRO A 106 24.46 -1.48 -19.05
CA PRO A 106 25.49 -1.03 -18.12
C PRO A 106 24.97 -0.92 -16.68
N LEU A 107 25.88 -1.05 -15.70
CA LEU A 107 25.53 -1.03 -14.27
C LEU A 107 24.73 0.22 -13.88
N SER A 108 25.11 1.40 -14.38
CA SER A 108 24.40 2.66 -14.11
C SER A 108 22.93 2.63 -14.54
N ARG A 109 22.64 2.04 -15.71
CA ARG A 109 21.27 1.88 -16.22
C ARG A 109 20.48 0.90 -15.38
N ARG A 110 21.11 -0.19 -14.93
CA ARG A 110 20.48 -1.17 -14.01
C ARG A 110 20.16 -0.55 -12.65
N ILE A 111 21.07 0.27 -12.11
CA ILE A 111 20.84 1.04 -10.88
C ILE A 111 19.66 1.99 -11.04
N ALA A 112 19.65 2.81 -12.10
CA ALA A 112 18.54 3.73 -12.35
C ALA A 112 17.20 3.00 -12.49
N TRP A 113 17.17 1.92 -13.27
CA TRP A 113 15.98 1.09 -13.46
C TRP A 113 15.51 0.43 -12.15
N GLY A 114 16.44 -0.14 -11.36
CA GLY A 114 16.12 -0.80 -10.09
C GLY A 114 15.59 0.19 -9.06
N THR A 115 16.19 1.38 -8.96
CA THR A 115 15.70 2.46 -8.11
C THR A 115 14.31 2.94 -8.54
N GLN A 116 14.09 3.12 -9.85
CA GLN A 116 12.78 3.50 -10.38
C GLN A 116 11.72 2.44 -10.08
N LEU A 117 12.04 1.15 -10.24
CA LEU A 117 11.11 0.07 -9.93
C LEU A 117 10.80 0.02 -8.42
N PHE A 118 11.82 0.19 -7.58
CA PHE A 118 11.67 0.20 -6.12
C PHE A 118 10.74 1.32 -5.64
N THR A 119 10.83 2.51 -6.24
CA THR A 119 9.99 3.66 -5.88
C THR A 119 8.62 3.68 -6.60
N SER A 120 8.46 2.91 -7.69
CA SER A 120 7.22 2.82 -8.48
C SER A 120 6.20 1.85 -7.89
N THR A 121 5.80 2.06 -6.64
CA THR A 121 4.89 1.15 -5.90
C THR A 121 3.52 0.92 -6.58
N ARG A 122 3.02 1.92 -7.33
CA ARG A 122 1.76 1.82 -8.11
C ARG A 122 1.96 1.39 -9.56
N GLY A 123 3.20 1.17 -9.98
CA GLY A 123 3.56 0.75 -11.34
C GLY A 123 3.29 1.80 -12.43
N ILE A 124 3.13 3.09 -12.09
CA ILE A 124 2.82 4.14 -13.08
C ILE A 124 3.90 4.21 -14.15
N GLY A 125 3.51 4.11 -15.41
CA GLY A 125 4.47 4.10 -16.53
C GLY A 125 5.20 2.77 -16.75
N TRP A 126 4.81 1.70 -16.04
CA TRP A 126 5.33 0.34 -16.24
C TRP A 126 4.30 -0.55 -16.95
N VAL A 127 4.76 -1.61 -17.62
CA VAL A 127 3.85 -2.54 -18.33
C VAL A 127 2.87 -3.27 -17.42
N HIS A 128 3.16 -3.31 -16.13
CA HIS A 128 2.31 -3.94 -15.12
C HIS A 128 1.40 -2.94 -14.39
N GLU A 129 1.32 -1.70 -14.89
CA GLU A 129 0.44 -0.69 -14.32
C GLU A 129 -1.02 -1.18 -14.30
N PRO A 130 -1.66 -1.28 -13.12
CA PRO A 130 -3.05 -1.73 -13.02
C PRO A 130 -4.01 -0.60 -13.38
N ARG A 131 -4.09 -0.20 -14.66
CA ARG A 131 -4.91 0.93 -15.15
C ARG A 131 -6.40 0.83 -14.81
N HIS A 132 -6.94 -0.38 -14.62
CA HIS A 132 -8.33 -0.58 -14.21
C HIS A 132 -8.59 -0.26 -12.72
N ALA A 133 -7.53 -0.25 -11.89
CA ALA A 133 -7.59 -0.02 -10.45
C ALA A 133 -7.02 1.34 -10.05
N ASN A 134 -5.96 1.80 -10.73
CA ASN A 134 -5.41 3.13 -10.52
C ASN A 134 -6.41 4.20 -10.97
N PRO A 135 -6.39 5.39 -10.33
CA PRO A 135 -7.14 6.53 -10.82
C PRO A 135 -6.71 6.91 -12.26
N PRO A 136 -7.61 7.49 -13.06
CA PRO A 136 -7.27 7.97 -14.39
C PRO A 136 -6.09 8.93 -14.36
N HIS A 137 -5.25 8.86 -15.38
CA HIS A 137 -4.14 9.79 -15.55
C HIS A 137 -4.69 11.17 -15.89
N PRO A 138 -4.04 12.26 -15.42
CA PRO A 138 -4.31 13.59 -15.92
C PRO A 138 -4.15 13.64 -17.44
N SER A 139 -4.88 14.55 -18.08
CA SER A 139 -4.79 14.69 -19.53
C SER A 139 -3.36 15.10 -19.93
N PRO A 140 -2.80 14.54 -21.03
CA PRO A 140 -1.52 15.02 -21.58
C PRO A 140 -1.55 16.51 -21.94
N SER A 141 -2.74 17.06 -22.21
CA SER A 141 -2.94 18.48 -22.51
C SER A 141 -3.04 19.38 -21.29
N THR A 142 -2.97 18.85 -20.06
CA THR A 142 -3.07 19.65 -18.84
C THR A 142 -1.87 20.62 -18.75
N PRO A 143 -2.09 21.94 -18.67
CA PRO A 143 -0.99 22.89 -18.53
C PRO A 143 -0.24 22.69 -17.23
N ARG A 144 1.10 22.62 -17.27
CA ARG A 144 1.96 22.38 -16.11
C ARG A 144 1.65 23.32 -14.94
N GLY A 145 1.53 24.63 -15.20
CA GLY A 145 1.22 25.61 -14.16
C GLY A 145 -0.16 25.41 -13.51
N ALA A 146 -1.17 24.96 -14.27
CA ALA A 146 -2.48 24.64 -13.72
C ALA A 146 -2.44 23.39 -12.85
N PHE A 147 -1.74 22.35 -13.30
CA PHE A 147 -1.51 21.12 -12.53
C PHE A 147 -0.79 21.42 -11.20
N VAL A 148 0.34 22.15 -11.25
CA VAL A 148 1.11 22.49 -10.05
C VAL A 148 0.26 23.25 -9.02
N ARG A 149 -0.53 24.24 -9.45
CA ARG A 149 -1.44 24.96 -8.54
C ARG A 149 -2.49 24.04 -7.92
N ALA A 150 -3.06 23.12 -8.70
CA ALA A 150 -4.03 22.15 -8.18
C ALA A 150 -3.40 21.22 -7.14
N GLN A 151 -2.19 20.72 -7.39
CA GLN A 151 -1.46 19.88 -6.43
C GLN A 151 -1.12 20.63 -5.14
N ILE A 152 -0.69 21.90 -5.23
CA ILE A 152 -0.42 22.73 -4.05
C ILE A 152 -1.72 22.98 -3.25
N ALA A 153 -2.82 23.31 -3.93
CA ALA A 153 -4.11 23.52 -3.27
C ALA A 153 -4.60 22.25 -2.55
N GLU A 154 -4.49 21.09 -3.19
CA GLU A 154 -4.83 19.80 -2.59
C GLU A 154 -3.92 19.49 -1.39
N ALA A 155 -2.61 19.74 -1.49
CA ALA A 155 -1.68 19.57 -0.38
C ALA A 155 -2.06 20.45 0.82
N VAL A 156 -2.40 21.72 0.60
CA VAL A 156 -2.86 22.63 1.67
C VAL A 156 -4.15 22.09 2.30
N ALA A 157 -5.12 21.66 1.49
CA ALA A 157 -6.37 21.07 2.00
C ALA A 157 -6.10 19.83 2.86
N MET A 158 -5.24 18.92 2.39
CA MET A 158 -4.87 17.70 3.13
C MET A 158 -4.14 18.02 4.44
N ALA A 159 -3.29 19.05 4.46
CA ALA A 159 -2.61 19.51 5.68
C ALA A 159 -3.60 20.07 6.71
N VAL A 160 -4.57 20.88 6.28
CA VAL A 160 -5.62 21.40 7.17
C VAL A 160 -6.47 20.27 7.75
N ILE A 161 -6.86 19.29 6.92
CA ILE A 161 -7.62 18.12 7.39
C ILE A 161 -6.77 17.30 8.37
N PHE A 162 -5.49 17.05 8.06
CA PHE A 162 -4.55 16.33 8.91
C PHE A 162 -4.45 16.96 10.30
N GLU A 163 -4.21 18.27 10.38
CA GLU A 163 -4.10 19.00 11.66
C GLU A 163 -5.42 19.00 12.43
N THR A 164 -6.54 19.22 11.74
CA THR A 164 -7.88 19.22 12.38
C THR A 164 -8.19 17.86 13.01
N VAL A 165 -7.91 16.78 12.30
CA VAL A 165 -8.20 15.42 12.76
C VAL A 165 -7.21 14.99 13.85
N ASN A 166 -5.93 15.35 13.74
CA ASN A 166 -4.96 15.08 14.81
C ASN A 166 -5.27 15.88 16.07
N PHE A 167 -5.75 17.12 15.94
CA PHE A 167 -6.25 17.88 17.08
C PHE A 167 -7.40 17.12 17.76
N PHE A 168 -8.37 16.60 17.00
CA PHE A 168 -9.42 15.75 17.56
C PHE A 168 -8.86 14.50 18.25
N ASN A 169 -7.94 13.77 17.60
CA ASN A 169 -7.35 12.55 18.15
C ASN A 169 -6.58 12.80 19.45
N THR A 170 -5.80 13.88 19.51
CA THR A 170 -5.00 14.22 20.69
C THR A 170 -5.84 14.62 21.90
N ARG A 171 -7.09 15.03 21.66
CA ARG A 171 -8.06 15.38 22.70
C ARG A 171 -8.99 14.24 23.07
N ASN A 172 -8.92 13.10 22.38
CA ASN A 172 -9.82 11.97 22.60
C ASN A 172 -9.20 10.95 23.57
N PRO A 173 -9.70 10.83 24.81
CA PRO A 173 -9.13 9.93 25.81
C PRO A 173 -9.17 8.45 25.42
N SER A 174 -10.12 8.04 24.56
CA SER A 174 -10.28 6.64 24.14
C SER A 174 -9.14 6.12 23.25
N LEU A 175 -8.28 7.01 22.74
CA LEU A 175 -7.11 6.66 21.93
C LEU A 175 -5.82 6.51 22.75
N TYR A 176 -5.89 6.69 24.07
CA TYR A 176 -4.74 6.61 24.97
C TYR A 176 -4.80 5.36 25.86
N ALA A 177 -3.63 4.87 26.27
CA ALA A 177 -3.52 3.77 27.22
C ALA A 177 -4.21 4.13 28.54
N GLY A 178 -5.04 3.22 29.07
CA GLY A 178 -5.86 3.47 30.26
C GLY A 178 -7.10 4.34 30.01
N GLY A 179 -7.33 4.76 28.76
CA GLY A 179 -8.55 5.44 28.34
C GLY A 179 -9.78 4.53 28.36
N PRO A 180 -10.99 5.11 28.30
CA PRO A 180 -12.22 4.34 28.19
C PRO A 180 -12.24 3.53 26.90
N SER A 181 -12.71 2.28 27.00
CA SER A 181 -12.88 1.42 25.83
C SER A 181 -13.78 2.09 24.79
N LEU A 182 -13.44 1.98 23.50
CA LEU A 182 -14.32 2.39 22.41
C LEU A 182 -15.70 1.72 22.51
N ALA A 183 -15.76 0.53 23.11
CA ALA A 183 -17.02 -0.18 23.35
C ALA A 183 -17.95 0.56 24.35
N ALA A 184 -17.43 1.48 25.17
CA ALA A 184 -18.26 2.28 26.06
C ALA A 184 -19.07 3.37 25.33
N TYR A 185 -18.72 3.69 24.08
CA TYR A 185 -19.37 4.74 23.30
C TYR A 185 -20.42 4.18 22.35
N GLY A 186 -21.43 5.00 22.02
CA GLY A 186 -22.42 4.69 20.99
C GLY A 186 -21.81 4.59 19.59
N TRP A 187 -22.52 3.94 18.66
CA TRP A 187 -22.03 3.64 17.31
C TRP A 187 -21.51 4.85 16.54
N PHE A 188 -22.21 6.00 16.62
CA PHE A 188 -21.76 7.24 15.97
C PHE A 188 -20.33 7.63 16.37
N TRP A 189 -20.03 7.64 17.67
CA TRP A 189 -18.71 7.97 18.19
C TRP A 189 -17.67 6.92 17.82
N ARG A 190 -18.01 5.62 17.87
CA ARG A 190 -17.09 4.56 17.43
C ARG A 190 -16.67 4.75 15.97
N TYR A 191 -17.62 5.00 15.07
CA TYR A 191 -17.32 5.24 13.67
C TYR A 191 -16.45 6.48 13.49
N LEU A 192 -16.82 7.59 14.14
CA LEU A 192 -16.05 8.83 14.04
C LEU A 192 -14.60 8.64 14.49
N VAL A 193 -14.37 7.95 15.60
CA VAL A 193 -13.02 7.72 16.14
C VAL A 193 -12.19 6.78 15.26
N VAL A 194 -12.79 5.72 14.71
CA VAL A 194 -12.11 4.83 13.77
C VAL A 194 -11.68 5.58 12.51
N TRP A 195 -12.56 6.41 11.95
CA TRP A 195 -12.23 7.24 10.78
C TRP A 195 -11.19 8.30 11.12
N ALA A 196 -11.33 8.99 12.26
CA ALA A 196 -10.38 9.99 12.71
C ALA A 196 -8.99 9.38 12.96
N TRP A 197 -8.89 8.11 13.36
CA TRP A 197 -7.61 7.43 13.50
C TRP A 197 -6.95 7.12 12.15
N GLY A 198 -7.71 6.64 11.16
CA GLY A 198 -7.17 6.27 9.85
C GLY A 198 -6.92 7.45 8.89
N LEU A 199 -7.69 8.53 9.02
CA LEU A 199 -7.67 9.65 8.08
C LEU A 199 -6.33 10.40 8.02
N PRO A 200 -5.60 10.67 9.13
CA PRO A 200 -4.29 11.30 9.11
C PRO A 200 -3.27 10.56 8.23
N MET A 201 -3.32 9.22 8.19
CA MET A 201 -2.45 8.43 7.33
C MET A 201 -2.76 8.68 5.84
N ALA A 202 -4.06 8.69 5.49
CA ALA A 202 -4.49 8.94 4.12
C ALA A 202 -4.14 10.36 3.66
N THR A 203 -4.41 11.38 4.49
CA THR A 203 -4.12 12.78 4.14
C THR A 203 -2.62 13.04 4.08
N ALA A 204 -1.80 12.46 4.96
CA ALA A 204 -0.34 12.57 4.89
C ALA A 204 0.22 11.94 3.60
N ALA A 205 -0.32 10.80 3.17
CA ALA A 205 0.10 10.15 1.93
C ALA A 205 -0.27 10.97 0.68
N ILE A 206 -1.50 11.53 0.64
CA ILE A 206 -1.94 12.42 -0.44
C ILE A 206 -1.10 13.71 -0.44
N PHE A 207 -0.87 14.32 0.73
CA PHE A 207 -0.03 15.50 0.89
C PHE A 207 1.37 15.28 0.31
N GLY A 208 2.05 14.22 0.74
CA GLY A 208 3.39 13.87 0.25
C GLY A 208 3.40 13.60 -1.27
N HIS A 209 2.37 12.93 -1.79
CA HIS A 209 2.21 12.72 -3.23
C HIS A 209 2.04 14.04 -3.99
N CYS A 210 1.18 14.93 -3.51
CA CYS A 210 0.92 16.23 -4.13
C CYS A 210 2.16 17.13 -4.16
N LEU A 211 2.93 17.17 -3.06
CA LEU A 211 4.19 17.93 -3.03
C LEU A 211 5.22 17.38 -4.03
N ASN A 212 5.39 16.06 -4.09
CA ASN A 212 6.29 15.45 -5.06
C ASN A 212 5.83 15.72 -6.50
N ALA A 213 4.52 15.61 -6.78
CA ALA A 213 3.96 15.91 -8.09
C ALA A 213 4.18 17.37 -8.50
N ALA A 214 3.91 18.30 -7.59
CA ALA A 214 4.11 19.73 -7.83
C ALA A 214 5.58 20.06 -8.09
N PHE A 215 6.50 19.47 -7.31
CA PHE A 215 7.92 19.65 -7.48
C PHE A 215 8.43 19.06 -8.81
N SER A 216 8.09 17.81 -9.11
CA SER A 216 8.57 17.13 -10.32
C SER A 216 8.02 17.74 -11.60
N VAL A 217 6.74 18.12 -11.63
CA VAL A 217 6.15 18.80 -12.79
C VAL A 217 6.62 20.26 -12.89
N GLY A 218 6.76 20.96 -11.76
CA GLY A 218 7.23 22.35 -11.72
C GLY A 218 8.67 22.53 -12.18
N THR A 219 9.53 21.55 -11.90
CA THR A 219 10.93 21.51 -12.37
C THR A 219 11.07 20.93 -13.79
N GLY A 220 10.00 20.37 -14.36
CA GLY A 220 10.02 19.73 -15.67
C GLY A 220 10.66 18.33 -15.68
N ALA A 221 10.85 17.70 -14.51
CA ALA A 221 11.38 16.35 -14.38
C ALA A 221 10.38 15.26 -14.84
N SER A 222 9.09 15.58 -14.88
CA SER A 222 8.01 14.68 -15.33
C SER A 222 6.83 15.49 -15.85
N ASP A 223 5.89 14.84 -16.55
CA ASP A 223 4.68 15.48 -17.05
C ASP A 223 3.47 15.23 -16.12
N PRO A 224 2.41 16.07 -16.18
CA PRO A 224 1.20 15.87 -15.36
C PRO A 224 0.61 14.46 -15.46
N GLU A 225 0.62 13.86 -16.65
CA GLU A 225 0.09 12.51 -16.89
C GLU A 225 0.81 11.41 -16.08
N ASP A 226 2.05 11.63 -15.65
CA ASP A 226 2.81 10.68 -14.83
C ASP A 226 2.37 10.67 -13.35
N TRP A 227 1.44 11.56 -12.96
CA TRP A 227 0.99 11.75 -11.59
C TRP A 227 -0.53 11.59 -11.42
N PRO A 228 -1.08 10.39 -11.68
CA PRO A 228 -2.47 10.10 -11.33
C PRO A 228 -2.70 10.24 -9.82
N PRO A 229 -3.89 10.72 -9.39
CA PRO A 229 -4.25 10.88 -7.98
C PRO A 229 -3.84 9.68 -7.12
N TYR A 230 -3.37 9.94 -5.90
CA TYR A 230 -2.87 8.88 -5.03
C TYR A 230 -3.96 7.89 -4.59
N MET A 231 -5.13 8.43 -4.25
CA MET A 231 -6.36 7.71 -3.93
C MET A 231 -7.34 7.79 -5.10
N GLY A 232 -8.22 6.80 -5.22
CA GLY A 232 -9.35 6.86 -6.13
C GLY A 232 -10.51 7.69 -5.57
N SER A 233 -11.53 7.89 -6.40
CA SER A 233 -12.71 8.65 -6.01
C SER A 233 -13.46 7.94 -4.87
N LEU A 234 -13.86 8.71 -3.85
CA LEU A 234 -14.76 8.25 -2.80
C LEU A 234 -16.13 7.81 -3.36
N SER A 235 -16.53 8.33 -4.52
CA SER A 235 -17.76 7.91 -5.20
C SER A 235 -17.72 6.46 -5.70
N LEU A 236 -16.54 5.80 -5.68
CA LEU A 236 -16.38 4.37 -5.97
C LEU A 236 -16.45 3.51 -4.70
N ALA A 237 -16.38 4.08 -3.50
CA ALA A 237 -16.36 3.35 -2.22
C ALA A 237 -17.75 2.88 -1.76
N TRP A 238 -18.62 2.53 -2.69
CA TRP A 238 -19.98 2.04 -2.43
C TRP A 238 -20.03 0.53 -2.17
N SER A 239 -18.90 -0.16 -2.29
CA SER A 239 -18.70 -1.56 -1.91
C SER A 239 -17.34 -1.73 -1.26
N LEU A 240 -17.18 -2.76 -0.41
CA LEU A 240 -15.91 -3.04 0.23
C LEU A 240 -14.85 -3.49 -0.78
N ARG A 241 -15.27 -4.27 -1.79
CA ARG A 241 -14.42 -4.65 -2.93
C ARG A 241 -13.91 -3.41 -3.68
N ASN A 242 -14.77 -2.43 -3.95
CA ASN A 242 -14.35 -1.21 -4.64
C ASN A 242 -13.54 -0.27 -3.75
N PHE A 243 -13.85 -0.21 -2.44
CA PHE A 243 -13.06 0.56 -1.50
C PHE A 243 -11.59 0.11 -1.56
N TRP A 244 -11.29 -1.17 -1.35
CA TRP A 244 -9.92 -1.68 -1.40
C TRP A 244 -9.34 -1.76 -2.83
N GLY A 245 -10.19 -2.07 -3.81
CA GLY A 245 -9.75 -2.34 -5.18
C GLY A 245 -9.63 -1.13 -6.09
N ARG A 246 -10.22 0.02 -5.72
CA ARG A 246 -10.32 1.22 -6.59
C ARG A 246 -10.22 2.55 -5.85
N THR A 247 -10.66 2.65 -4.59
CA THR A 247 -10.63 3.93 -3.85
C THR A 247 -9.38 4.07 -2.99
N TRP A 248 -9.04 3.05 -2.22
CA TRP A 248 -7.81 2.98 -1.43
C TRP A 248 -6.60 2.97 -2.35
N HIS A 249 -5.45 3.42 -1.86
CA HIS A 249 -4.24 3.49 -2.67
C HIS A 249 -3.80 2.10 -3.14
N GLN A 250 -3.26 2.04 -4.37
CA GLN A 250 -2.89 0.78 -5.02
C GLN A 250 -1.40 0.42 -4.83
N SER A 251 -0.71 1.06 -3.87
CA SER A 251 0.74 0.93 -3.66
C SER A 251 1.19 -0.49 -3.29
N MET A 252 0.30 -1.30 -2.68
CA MET A 252 0.60 -2.69 -2.33
C MET A 252 0.10 -3.71 -3.36
N ARG A 253 -0.67 -3.26 -4.36
CA ARG A 253 -1.43 -4.14 -5.25
C ARG A 253 -0.54 -5.16 -5.95
N ARG A 254 0.67 -4.76 -6.36
CA ARG A 254 1.61 -5.59 -7.11
C ARG A 254 1.98 -6.85 -6.32
N PHE A 255 2.64 -6.70 -5.18
CA PHE A 255 3.13 -7.85 -4.43
C PHE A 255 1.97 -8.66 -3.85
N LEU A 256 0.87 -8.03 -3.41
CA LEU A 256 -0.32 -8.74 -2.94
C LEU A 256 -0.91 -9.64 -4.04
N SER A 257 -1.00 -9.12 -5.28
CA SER A 257 -1.48 -9.90 -6.42
C SER A 257 -0.50 -11.00 -6.82
N ALA A 258 0.81 -10.75 -6.76
CA ALA A 258 1.84 -11.73 -7.08
C ALA A 258 1.80 -12.93 -6.13
N HIS A 259 1.73 -12.68 -4.81
CA HIS A 259 1.61 -13.73 -3.81
C HIS A 259 0.28 -14.48 -3.93
N GLY A 260 -0.83 -13.77 -4.13
CA GLY A 260 -2.14 -14.40 -4.33
C GLY A 260 -2.14 -15.33 -5.55
N LYS A 261 -1.59 -14.89 -6.68
CA LYS A 261 -1.48 -15.72 -7.90
C LYS A 261 -0.55 -16.91 -7.69
N PHE A 262 0.59 -16.68 -7.02
CA PHE A 262 1.53 -17.75 -6.69
C PHE A 262 0.84 -18.85 -5.88
N VAL A 263 0.15 -18.51 -4.79
CA VAL A 263 -0.57 -19.50 -3.98
C VAL A 263 -1.67 -20.19 -4.79
N ALA A 264 -2.53 -19.42 -5.48
CA ALA A 264 -3.63 -19.99 -6.24
C ALA A 264 -3.16 -20.96 -7.34
N GLN A 265 -2.13 -20.61 -8.09
CA GLN A 265 -1.76 -21.32 -9.32
C GLN A 265 -0.59 -22.30 -9.13
N ARG A 266 0.37 -21.97 -8.25
CA ARG A 266 1.59 -22.78 -8.06
C ARG A 266 1.51 -23.70 -6.85
N VAL A 267 0.76 -23.32 -5.81
CA VAL A 267 0.60 -24.13 -4.60
C VAL A 267 -0.67 -24.97 -4.65
N LEU A 268 -1.80 -24.36 -5.03
CA LEU A 268 -3.11 -25.03 -5.03
C LEU A 268 -3.54 -25.54 -6.41
N HIS A 269 -2.79 -25.23 -7.48
CA HIS A 269 -3.08 -25.65 -8.85
C HIS A 269 -4.50 -25.31 -9.34
N LEU A 270 -5.06 -24.20 -8.86
CA LEU A 270 -6.39 -23.75 -9.27
C LEU A 270 -6.36 -23.16 -10.68
N GLU A 271 -7.41 -23.43 -11.45
CA GLU A 271 -7.54 -22.91 -12.81
C GLU A 271 -7.57 -21.37 -12.80
N PRO A 272 -6.76 -20.70 -13.63
CA PRO A 272 -6.83 -19.25 -13.77
C PRO A 272 -8.26 -18.79 -14.09
N ARG A 273 -8.70 -17.69 -13.46
CA ARG A 273 -10.05 -17.11 -13.62
C ARG A 273 -11.20 -17.95 -13.03
N SER A 274 -10.93 -19.10 -12.41
CA SER A 274 -11.93 -19.77 -11.58
C SER A 274 -12.29 -18.95 -10.34
N ALA A 275 -13.48 -19.19 -9.79
CA ALA A 275 -13.90 -18.59 -8.51
C ALA A 275 -12.92 -18.94 -7.38
N GLY A 276 -12.46 -20.19 -7.32
CA GLY A 276 -11.45 -20.64 -6.36
C GLY A 276 -10.17 -19.80 -6.46
N SER A 277 -9.60 -19.64 -7.66
CA SER A 277 -8.42 -18.79 -7.87
C SER A 277 -8.66 -17.34 -7.45
N ALA A 278 -9.83 -16.78 -7.75
CA ALA A 278 -10.16 -15.39 -7.40
C ALA A 278 -10.25 -15.18 -5.88
N TYR A 279 -10.96 -16.06 -5.17
CA TYR A 279 -11.09 -15.96 -3.71
C TYR A 279 -9.77 -16.27 -3.00
N THR A 280 -9.00 -17.28 -3.42
CA THR A 280 -7.66 -17.51 -2.87
C THR A 280 -6.80 -16.25 -2.95
N GLN A 281 -6.80 -15.55 -4.10
CA GLN A 281 -6.06 -14.31 -4.25
C GLN A 281 -6.50 -13.21 -3.26
N ILE A 282 -7.81 -13.06 -3.04
CA ILE A 282 -8.36 -12.08 -2.09
C ILE A 282 -7.95 -12.44 -0.66
N TYR A 283 -8.13 -13.69 -0.23
CA TYR A 283 -7.79 -14.12 1.12
C TYR A 283 -6.29 -14.01 1.39
N ILE A 284 -5.43 -14.37 0.43
CA ILE A 284 -3.98 -14.22 0.56
C ILE A 284 -3.57 -12.74 0.61
N ALA A 285 -4.18 -11.89 -0.21
CA ALA A 285 -3.91 -10.45 -0.15
C ALA A 285 -4.24 -9.87 1.24
N PHE A 286 -5.40 -10.20 1.80
CA PHE A 286 -5.79 -9.72 3.13
C PHE A 286 -5.03 -10.39 4.27
N LEU A 287 -4.62 -11.66 4.15
CA LEU A 287 -3.74 -12.30 5.12
C LEU A 287 -2.37 -11.59 5.18
N ILE A 288 -1.76 -11.31 4.03
CA ILE A 288 -0.49 -10.58 3.96
C ILE A 288 -0.63 -9.18 4.55
N SER A 289 -1.69 -8.44 4.18
CA SER A 289 -2.00 -7.14 4.81
C SER A 289 -2.14 -7.24 6.33
N GLY A 290 -2.84 -8.28 6.83
CA GLY A 290 -2.97 -8.54 8.26
C GLY A 290 -1.62 -8.77 8.95
N ILE A 291 -0.75 -9.59 8.38
CA ILE A 291 0.61 -9.83 8.90
C ILE A 291 1.41 -8.53 8.92
N MET A 292 1.36 -7.77 7.83
CA MET A 292 2.09 -6.50 7.69
C MET A 292 1.68 -5.43 8.70
N HIS A 293 0.47 -5.49 9.24
CA HIS A 293 -0.02 -4.57 10.27
C HIS A 293 0.07 -5.15 11.69
N TYR A 294 0.05 -6.47 11.83
CA TYR A 294 0.23 -7.17 13.10
C TYR A 294 1.66 -7.06 13.65
N LEU A 295 2.68 -7.10 12.78
CA LEU A 295 4.07 -6.97 13.22
C LEU A 295 4.40 -5.55 13.73
N PRO A 296 3.95 -4.46 13.07
CA PRO A 296 3.99 -3.12 13.65
C PRO A 296 3.17 -2.95 14.92
N GLU A 297 1.98 -3.56 15.00
CA GLU A 297 1.16 -3.57 16.23
C GLU A 297 1.97 -4.15 17.40
N TYR A 298 2.63 -5.28 17.19
CA TYR A 298 3.53 -5.86 18.20
C TYR A 298 4.70 -4.93 18.56
N MET A 299 5.37 -4.31 17.58
CA MET A 299 6.49 -3.41 17.87
C MET A 299 6.03 -2.20 18.70
N ALA A 300 4.85 -1.66 18.41
CA ALA A 300 4.31 -0.51 19.11
C ALA A 300 3.79 -0.83 20.52
N LEU A 301 3.06 -1.95 20.66
CA LEU A 301 2.32 -2.27 21.87
C LEU A 301 2.98 -3.34 22.74
N ARG A 302 4.00 -4.02 22.23
CA ARG A 302 4.73 -5.12 22.89
C ARG A 302 3.84 -6.27 23.34
N HIS A 303 2.73 -6.46 22.64
CA HIS A 303 1.81 -7.57 22.86
C HIS A 303 1.36 -8.19 21.54
N TRP A 304 1.10 -9.49 21.57
CA TRP A 304 0.60 -10.25 20.43
C TRP A 304 -0.93 -10.27 20.43
N GLY A 305 -1.55 -9.10 20.19
CA GLY A 305 -3.01 -8.90 20.32
C GLY A 305 -3.82 -9.42 19.14
N GLY A 306 -3.23 -9.40 17.94
CA GLY A 306 -3.82 -9.98 16.72
C GLY A 306 -4.95 -9.16 16.12
N GLY A 307 -5.20 -7.95 16.62
CA GLY A 307 -6.31 -7.10 16.17
C GLY A 307 -6.22 -6.79 14.69
N ALA A 308 -5.02 -6.46 14.19
CA ALA A 308 -4.78 -6.24 12.78
C ALA A 308 -5.07 -7.49 11.92
N LEU A 309 -4.61 -8.68 12.32
CA LEU A 309 -4.86 -9.92 11.59
C LEU A 309 -6.36 -10.19 11.44
N VAL A 310 -7.10 -10.08 12.55
CA VAL A 310 -8.56 -10.27 12.56
C VAL A 310 -9.22 -9.24 11.65
N PHE A 311 -8.88 -7.95 11.79
CA PHE A 311 -9.46 -6.88 10.99
C PHE A 311 -9.29 -7.11 9.48
N PHE A 312 -8.08 -7.42 9.02
CA PHE A 312 -7.81 -7.59 7.59
C PHE A 312 -8.42 -8.88 7.04
N LEU A 313 -8.38 -10.00 7.77
CA LEU A 313 -9.03 -11.24 7.32
C LEU A 313 -10.55 -11.08 7.20
N LEU A 314 -11.18 -10.33 8.13
CA LEU A 314 -12.60 -10.03 8.05
C LEU A 314 -12.97 -9.23 6.80
N GLN A 315 -12.06 -8.44 6.21
CA GLN A 315 -12.33 -7.76 4.93
C GLN A 315 -12.53 -8.76 3.78
N ALA A 316 -11.74 -9.83 3.73
CA ALA A 316 -11.91 -10.88 2.72
C ALA A 316 -13.24 -11.63 2.88
N VAL A 317 -13.62 -11.93 4.13
CA VAL A 317 -14.90 -12.55 4.46
C VAL A 317 -16.06 -11.63 4.06
N ALA A 318 -15.99 -10.34 4.41
CA ALA A 318 -17.00 -9.36 4.07
C ALA A 318 -17.14 -9.14 2.56
N ILE A 319 -16.04 -9.14 1.80
CA ILE A 319 -16.08 -9.10 0.33
C ILE A 319 -16.74 -10.36 -0.25
N THR A 320 -16.44 -11.54 0.31
CA THR A 320 -17.06 -12.80 -0.12
C THR A 320 -18.57 -12.78 0.13
N PHE A 321 -18.98 -12.28 1.30
CA PHE A 321 -20.39 -12.09 1.63
C PHE A 321 -21.06 -11.05 0.72
N GLU A 322 -20.41 -9.91 0.48
CA GLU A 322 -20.86 -8.87 -0.46
C GLU A 322 -21.12 -9.46 -1.86
N ASP A 323 -20.19 -10.26 -2.41
CA ASP A 323 -20.40 -10.91 -3.71
C ASP A 323 -21.57 -11.90 -3.68
N ALA A 324 -21.73 -12.68 -2.60
CA ALA A 324 -22.81 -13.64 -2.45
C ALA A 324 -24.18 -12.95 -2.45
N VAL A 325 -24.32 -11.86 -1.70
CA VAL A 325 -25.55 -11.05 -1.67
C VAL A 325 -25.85 -10.47 -3.05
N GLN A 326 -24.86 -9.95 -3.75
CA GLN A 326 -25.03 -9.43 -5.12
C GLN A 326 -25.45 -10.53 -6.10
N ASN A 327 -24.88 -11.73 -6.00
CA ASN A 327 -25.25 -12.85 -6.86
C ASN A 327 -26.69 -13.31 -6.59
N VAL A 328 -27.12 -13.40 -5.32
CA VAL A 328 -28.52 -13.68 -4.97
C VAL A 328 -29.44 -12.61 -5.53
N GLY A 329 -29.10 -11.32 -5.40
CA GLY A 329 -29.89 -10.22 -5.97
C GLY A 329 -30.06 -10.33 -7.49
N LYS A 330 -28.98 -10.71 -8.20
CA LYS A 330 -29.03 -10.97 -9.65
C LYS A 330 -29.93 -12.15 -10.00
N CYS A 331 -29.82 -13.25 -9.27
CA CYS A 331 -30.68 -14.44 -9.47
C CYS A 331 -32.16 -14.14 -9.22
N LEU A 332 -32.46 -13.23 -8.31
CA LEU A 332 -33.83 -12.77 -8.02
C LEU A 332 -34.35 -11.70 -9.00
N GLY A 333 -33.60 -11.38 -10.06
CA GLY A 333 -34.00 -10.42 -11.08
C GLY A 333 -34.08 -8.98 -10.59
N ILE A 334 -33.43 -8.66 -9.47
CA ILE A 334 -33.50 -7.32 -8.90
C ILE A 334 -32.59 -6.41 -9.72
N ALA A 335 -33.20 -5.48 -10.47
CA ALA A 335 -32.48 -4.55 -11.33
C ALA A 335 -31.47 -3.71 -10.52
N ALA A 336 -30.25 -3.59 -11.03
CA ALA A 336 -29.20 -2.74 -10.48
C ALA A 336 -29.64 -1.26 -10.56
N ASN A 337 -30.32 -0.78 -9.53
CA ASN A 337 -30.67 0.63 -9.37
C ASN A 337 -29.69 1.30 -8.39
N TRP A 338 -29.77 2.62 -8.25
CA TRP A 338 -28.85 3.37 -7.37
C TRP A 338 -28.90 2.90 -5.89
N ARG A 339 -29.99 2.29 -5.43
CA ARG A 339 -30.10 1.71 -4.07
C ARG A 339 -29.26 0.44 -3.93
N TRP A 340 -29.02 -0.29 -5.02
CA TRP A 340 -28.10 -1.43 -5.06
C TRP A 340 -26.62 -1.05 -5.05
N LYS A 341 -26.27 0.22 -5.33
CA LYS A 341 -24.92 0.72 -5.06
C LYS A 341 -24.60 0.68 -3.57
N ALA A 342 -25.56 0.78 -2.66
CA ALA A 342 -25.28 0.58 -1.23
C ALA A 342 -24.90 -0.87 -0.86
N VAL A 343 -25.09 -1.83 -1.78
CA VAL A 343 -24.84 -3.27 -1.60
C VAL A 343 -23.75 -3.81 -2.56
N GLY A 344 -23.08 -2.94 -3.31
CA GLY A 344 -21.87 -3.32 -4.03
C GLY A 344 -22.00 -3.90 -5.45
N SER A 345 -23.19 -3.98 -6.06
CA SER A 345 -23.32 -4.41 -7.48
C SER A 345 -22.89 -3.37 -8.53
N THR A 346 -22.00 -3.73 -9.46
CA THR A 346 -21.67 -2.91 -10.65
C THR A 346 -22.82 -2.94 -11.68
N PRO A 347 -23.08 -1.85 -12.42
CA PRO A 347 -23.91 -1.92 -13.63
C PRO A 347 -23.26 -2.87 -14.63
N ALA A 348 -24.09 -3.60 -15.37
CA ALA A 348 -23.66 -4.50 -16.45
C ALA A 348 -22.96 -3.76 -17.58
#